data_AF-A0A2N3DV63-F1
#
_entry.id   AF-A0A2N3DV63-F1
#
_cell.length_a   1.000
_cell.length_b   1.000
_cell.length_c   1.000
_cell.angle_alpha   90.00
_cell.angle_beta   90.00
_cell.angle_gamma   90.00
#
_symmetry.space_group_name_H-M   'P 1'
#
loop_
_entity.id
_entity.type
_entity.pdbx_description
1 polymer ?
#
loop_
_entity_poly.entity_id
_entity_poly.type
_entity_poly.pdbx_seq_one_letter_code
_entity_poly.pdbx_strand_id
1 'polypeptide(L)'
;MTDRLTIRRPDDWHVHLRDGAMLSHVAPYTARQFARAIVMPNLSPPVTTVSEGIAYRERIVAAVPPQMDFTPLIVAYLTDSSDAEELARGHAEGVFTAAKLYPAHATTGSAHGVTDLAHIRPVLERMQAIGMPLLIHGEVTDHDVDIFDREAVFIDRALAPLVRDMPALKIVFEHITTAEAAQFVADAP
;
A
#
# COMPACT_ATOMS: atom_id res chain seq x y z
N MET A 1 -16.42 -37.36 2.79
CA MET A 1 -14.99 -37.16 2.44
C MET A 1 -14.80 -35.66 2.29
N THR A 2 -13.74 -35.09 2.86
CA THR A 2 -13.38 -33.69 2.58
C THR A 2 -12.47 -33.66 1.37
N ASP A 3 -12.83 -32.84 0.39
CA ASP A 3 -11.99 -32.57 -0.76
C ASP A 3 -10.75 -31.80 -0.31
N ARG A 4 -9.56 -32.21 -0.78
CA ARG A 4 -8.28 -31.63 -0.40
C ARG A 4 -7.66 -30.91 -1.60
N LEU A 5 -7.37 -29.61 -1.43
CA LEU A 5 -6.62 -28.80 -2.39
C LEU A 5 -5.20 -28.54 -1.86
N THR A 6 -4.19 -28.77 -2.68
CA THR A 6 -2.79 -28.44 -2.37
C THR A 6 -2.32 -27.34 -3.33
N ILE A 7 -1.84 -26.25 -2.78
CA ILE A 7 -1.33 -25.09 -3.52
C ILE A 7 0.10 -24.76 -3.07
N ARG A 8 0.82 -24.00 -3.91
CA ARG A 8 2.05 -23.32 -3.46
C ARG A 8 1.72 -22.41 -2.29
N ARG A 9 2.64 -22.25 -1.34
CA ARG A 9 2.43 -21.34 -0.20
C ARG A 9 2.13 -19.93 -0.72
N PRO A 10 1.00 -19.32 -0.35
CA PRO A 10 0.58 -18.04 -0.88
C PRO A 10 1.32 -16.87 -0.20
N ASP A 11 1.06 -15.67 -0.71
CA ASP A 11 1.44 -14.38 -0.13
C ASP A 11 0.22 -13.47 0.00
N ASP A 12 0.26 -12.54 0.95
CA ASP A 12 -0.79 -11.54 1.17
C ASP A 12 -0.33 -10.16 0.69
N TRP A 13 -0.85 -9.69 -0.44
CA TRP A 13 -0.42 -8.43 -1.04
C TRP A 13 -1.06 -7.19 -0.42
N HIS A 14 -1.86 -7.32 0.65
CA HIS A 14 -2.41 -6.18 1.38
C HIS A 14 -2.83 -6.54 2.82
N VAL A 15 -1.97 -6.28 3.81
CA VAL A 15 -2.28 -6.56 5.22
C VAL A 15 -2.05 -5.36 6.14
N HIS A 16 -2.88 -5.24 7.17
CA HIS A 16 -2.68 -4.31 8.29
C HIS A 16 -2.33 -5.07 9.57
N LEU A 17 -1.07 -5.04 9.97
CA LEU A 17 -0.61 -5.75 11.18
C LEU A 17 -0.71 -4.90 12.46
N ARG A 18 -0.99 -3.59 12.33
CA ARG A 18 -1.04 -2.64 13.46
C ARG A 18 0.30 -2.61 14.20
N ASP A 19 0.30 -2.28 15.49
CA ASP A 19 1.50 -2.24 16.33
C ASP A 19 1.19 -2.72 17.77
N GLY A 20 2.23 -2.85 18.59
CA GLY A 20 2.14 -3.16 20.02
C GLY A 20 1.40 -4.47 20.29
N ALA A 21 0.51 -4.45 21.28
CA ALA A 21 -0.24 -5.64 21.67
C ALA A 21 -1.02 -6.24 20.48
N MET A 22 -1.63 -5.40 19.63
CA MET A 22 -2.40 -5.89 18.49
C MET A 22 -1.51 -6.65 17.50
N LEU A 23 -0.32 -6.13 17.20
CA LEU A 23 0.65 -6.78 16.33
C LEU A 23 1.00 -8.19 16.83
N SER A 24 1.29 -8.34 18.12
CA SER A 24 1.58 -9.66 18.72
C SER A 24 0.42 -10.65 18.62
N HIS A 25 -0.82 -10.16 18.56
CA HIS A 25 -2.00 -11.03 18.40
C HIS A 25 -2.25 -11.41 16.94
N VAL A 26 -2.06 -10.49 15.98
CA VAL A 26 -2.50 -10.69 14.59
C VAL A 26 -1.40 -11.25 13.67
N ALA A 27 -0.14 -10.87 13.86
CA ALA A 27 0.96 -11.29 12.99
C ALA A 27 1.13 -12.82 12.87
N PRO A 28 0.96 -13.62 13.95
CA PRO A 28 1.07 -15.08 13.84
C PRO A 28 0.03 -15.71 12.90
N TYR A 29 -1.16 -15.11 12.76
CA TYR A 29 -2.19 -15.63 11.85
C TYR A 29 -1.77 -15.47 10.38
N THR A 30 -1.24 -14.30 10.02
CA THR A 30 -0.69 -14.04 8.68
C THR A 30 0.51 -14.95 8.41
N ALA A 31 1.48 -15.00 9.33
CA ALA A 31 2.70 -15.80 9.17
C ALA A 31 2.42 -17.31 9.05
N ARG A 32 1.35 -17.80 9.70
CA ARG A 32 0.91 -19.20 9.57
C ARG A 32 0.46 -19.57 8.15
N GLN A 33 -0.13 -18.63 7.41
CA GLN A 33 -0.73 -18.90 6.10
C GLN A 33 0.16 -18.45 4.93
N PHE A 34 0.83 -17.32 5.07
CA PHE A 34 1.52 -16.63 3.99
C PHE A 34 3.03 -16.66 4.17
N ALA A 35 3.78 -16.72 3.06
CA ALA A 35 5.23 -16.62 3.07
C ALA A 35 5.69 -15.16 3.17
N ARG A 36 5.05 -14.25 2.43
CA ARG A 36 5.28 -12.80 2.46
C ARG A 36 3.99 -12.05 2.65
N ALA A 37 4.07 -10.83 3.17
CA ALA A 37 2.96 -9.91 3.10
C ALA A 37 3.40 -8.45 2.88
N ILE A 38 2.63 -7.71 2.08
CA ILE A 38 2.76 -6.26 1.93
C ILE A 38 2.08 -5.59 3.14
N VAL A 39 2.91 -5.05 4.03
CA VAL A 39 2.45 -4.49 5.31
C VAL A 39 2.17 -3.00 5.15
N MET A 40 0.89 -2.64 5.27
CA MET A 40 0.42 -1.27 5.06
C MET A 40 0.92 -0.30 6.15
N PRO A 41 1.22 0.97 5.81
CA PRO A 41 2.02 1.85 6.66
C PRO A 41 1.22 2.84 7.52
N ASN A 42 -0.12 2.73 7.55
CA ASN A 42 -1.04 3.64 8.24
C ASN A 42 -1.10 3.38 9.75
N LEU A 43 0.07 3.36 10.40
CA LEU A 43 0.20 3.44 11.84
C LEU A 43 -0.13 4.86 12.34
N SER A 44 -0.08 5.06 13.66
CA SER A 44 -0.26 6.37 14.29
C SER A 44 0.94 6.66 15.22
N PRO A 45 1.96 7.41 14.79
CA PRO A 45 2.10 8.06 13.47
C PRO A 45 2.38 7.08 12.31
N PRO A 46 2.14 7.48 11.04
CA PRO A 46 2.39 6.63 9.87
C PRO A 46 3.88 6.38 9.63
N VAL A 47 4.21 5.33 8.89
CA VAL A 47 5.59 5.01 8.49
C VAL A 47 5.97 5.83 7.26
N THR A 48 6.78 6.87 7.42
CA THR A 48 7.14 7.84 6.36
C THR A 48 8.63 7.88 6.05
N THR A 49 9.48 7.36 6.95
CA THR A 49 10.94 7.38 6.82
C THR A 49 11.53 5.97 6.87
N VAL A 50 12.73 5.81 6.31
CA VAL A 50 13.46 4.53 6.28
C VAL A 50 13.71 4.01 7.69
N SER A 51 14.05 4.88 8.64
CA SER A 51 14.28 4.49 10.03
C SER A 51 13.00 3.93 10.68
N GLU A 52 11.85 4.55 10.42
CA GLU A 52 10.54 4.03 10.87
C GLU A 52 10.22 2.68 10.22
N GLY A 53 10.52 2.52 8.92
CA GLY A 53 10.32 1.28 8.18
C GLY A 53 11.16 0.12 8.71
N ILE A 54 12.45 0.37 9.01
CA ILE A 54 13.35 -0.61 9.64
C ILE A 54 12.82 -0.99 11.02
N ALA A 55 12.53 0.01 11.86
CA ALA A 55 12.03 -0.25 13.21
C ALA A 55 10.71 -1.02 13.19
N TYR A 56 9.82 -0.74 12.23
CA TYR A 56 8.55 -1.47 12.12
C TYR A 56 8.77 -2.92 11.69
N ARG A 57 9.67 -3.17 10.72
CA ARG A 57 10.07 -4.52 10.32
C ARG A 57 10.57 -5.34 11.51
N GLU A 58 11.45 -4.76 12.31
CA GLU A 58 12.01 -5.42 13.50
C GLU A 58 10.92 -5.81 14.50
N ARG A 59 9.96 -4.92 14.77
CA ARG A 59 8.80 -5.22 15.64
C ARG A 59 7.95 -6.36 15.09
N ILE A 60 7.70 -6.39 13.78
CA ILE A 60 6.92 -7.47 13.15
C ILE A 60 7.65 -8.80 13.25
N VAL A 61 8.95 -8.84 12.94
CA VAL A 61 9.77 -10.07 13.03
C VAL A 61 9.81 -10.58 14.47
N ALA A 62 9.94 -9.68 15.46
CA ALA A 62 9.92 -10.06 16.87
C ALA A 62 8.55 -10.60 17.35
N ALA A 63 7.46 -10.18 16.72
CA ALA A 63 6.10 -10.64 17.04
C ALA A 63 5.74 -12.00 16.41
N VAL A 64 6.51 -12.45 15.41
CA VAL A 64 6.28 -13.74 14.73
C VAL A 64 7.03 -14.87 15.45
N PRO A 65 6.38 -16.01 15.73
CA PRO A 65 7.07 -17.17 16.31
C PRO A 65 8.26 -17.60 15.45
N PRO A 66 9.45 -17.86 16.03
CA PRO A 66 10.69 -18.08 15.28
C PRO A 66 10.70 -19.33 14.38
N GLN A 67 9.68 -20.19 14.48
CA GLN A 67 9.46 -21.40 13.68
C GLN A 67 8.70 -21.10 12.38
N MET A 68 8.12 -19.91 12.25
CA MET A 68 7.40 -19.47 11.07
C MET A 68 8.35 -18.72 10.14
N ASP A 69 8.50 -19.21 8.92
CA ASP A 69 9.20 -18.50 7.86
C ASP A 69 8.25 -17.46 7.26
N PHE A 70 8.41 -16.19 7.63
CA PHE A 70 7.58 -15.08 7.18
C PHE A 70 8.42 -13.84 6.90
N THR A 71 8.21 -13.23 5.74
CA THR A 71 8.91 -12.00 5.31
C THR A 71 7.93 -10.83 5.19
N PRO A 72 7.95 -9.85 6.12
CA PRO A 72 7.17 -8.64 5.98
C PRO A 72 7.80 -7.68 4.94
N LEU A 73 7.03 -7.31 3.94
CA LEU A 73 7.38 -6.35 2.89
C LEU A 73 6.84 -4.98 3.31
N ILE A 74 7.70 -4.11 3.84
CA ILE A 74 7.31 -2.82 4.40
C ILE A 74 7.02 -1.82 3.27
N VAL A 75 6.00 -0.99 3.49
CA VAL A 75 5.53 0.05 2.58
C VAL A 75 5.78 1.41 3.21
N ALA A 76 6.03 2.44 2.40
CA ALA A 76 6.07 3.83 2.86
C ALA A 76 4.69 4.49 2.73
N TYR A 77 4.28 5.29 3.70
CA TYR A 77 3.06 6.10 3.66
C TYR A 77 3.35 7.41 2.91
N LEU A 78 2.58 7.69 1.85
CA LEU A 78 2.70 8.97 1.12
C LEU A 78 1.90 10.09 1.81
N THR A 79 2.53 11.25 1.92
CA THR A 79 1.99 12.51 2.45
C THR A 79 2.30 13.63 1.48
N ASP A 80 1.63 14.79 1.60
CA ASP A 80 1.94 15.98 0.78
C ASP A 80 3.39 16.47 0.95
N SER A 81 4.04 16.12 2.07
CA SER A 81 5.42 16.48 2.38
C SER A 81 6.40 15.32 2.22
N SER A 82 6.02 14.26 1.50
CA SER A 82 6.92 13.12 1.26
C SER A 82 8.17 13.55 0.51
N ASP A 83 9.33 13.09 0.98
CA ASP A 83 10.62 13.36 0.37
C ASP A 83 10.96 12.28 -0.65
N ALA A 84 11.05 12.68 -1.93
CA ALA A 84 11.36 11.79 -3.03
C ALA A 84 12.68 11.02 -2.84
N GLU A 85 13.69 11.64 -2.21
CA GLU A 85 14.98 10.99 -1.97
C GLU A 85 14.94 10.03 -0.78
N GLU A 86 14.08 10.28 0.21
CA GLU A 86 13.83 9.32 1.30
C GLU A 86 13.18 8.04 0.76
N LEU A 87 12.21 8.16 -0.14
CA LEU A 87 11.58 7.02 -0.82
C LEU A 87 12.59 6.27 -1.69
N ALA A 88 13.40 7.01 -2.47
CA ALA A 88 14.41 6.41 -3.34
C ALA A 88 15.46 5.64 -2.55
N ARG A 89 15.94 6.22 -1.45
CA ARG A 89 16.88 5.58 -0.53
C ARG A 89 16.28 4.32 0.09
N GLY A 90 15.07 4.40 0.64
CA GLY A 90 14.39 3.25 1.24
C GLY A 90 14.13 2.12 0.26
N HIS A 91 13.82 2.44 -1.00
CA HIS A 91 13.66 1.44 -2.05
C HIS A 91 14.99 0.77 -2.43
N ALA A 92 16.05 1.57 -2.65
CA ALA A 92 17.37 1.06 -3.01
C ALA A 92 17.99 0.20 -1.90
N GLU A 93 17.76 0.53 -0.63
CA GLU A 93 18.22 -0.24 0.53
C GLU A 93 17.36 -1.49 0.81
N GLY A 94 16.26 -1.70 0.07
CA GLY A 94 15.34 -2.82 0.29
C GLY A 94 14.50 -2.70 1.56
N VAL A 95 14.39 -1.50 2.13
CA VAL A 95 13.52 -1.20 3.27
C VAL A 95 12.06 -1.08 2.81
N PHE A 96 11.82 -0.31 1.75
CA PHE A 96 10.50 -0.13 1.17
C PHE A 96 10.31 -0.92 -0.11
N THR A 97 9.33 -1.83 -0.09
CA THR A 97 8.92 -2.59 -1.28
C THR A 97 8.07 -1.74 -2.23
N ALA A 98 7.25 -0.84 -1.67
CA ALA A 98 6.34 0.04 -2.40
C ALA A 98 6.00 1.28 -1.55
N ALA A 99 5.27 2.24 -2.11
CA ALA A 99 4.66 3.33 -1.35
C ALA A 99 3.14 3.31 -1.51
N LYS A 100 2.40 3.63 -0.45
CA LYS A 100 0.94 3.60 -0.40
C LYS A 100 0.38 5.01 -0.35
N LEU A 101 -0.48 5.30 -1.31
CA LEU A 101 -1.32 6.49 -1.34
C LEU A 101 -2.64 6.23 -0.63
N TYR A 102 -2.95 7.11 0.32
CA TYR A 102 -4.28 7.29 0.87
C TYR A 102 -4.73 8.72 0.56
N PRO A 103 -5.88 8.92 -0.09
CA PRO A 103 -6.52 10.22 -0.14
C PRO A 103 -6.79 10.70 1.28
N ALA A 104 -6.49 11.98 1.56
CA ALA A 104 -6.68 12.53 2.88
C ALA A 104 -8.12 12.31 3.37
N HIS A 105 -8.25 11.80 4.60
CA HIS A 105 -9.52 11.51 5.26
C HIS A 105 -10.39 10.41 4.62
N ALA A 106 -9.88 9.60 3.67
CA ALA A 106 -10.65 8.51 3.06
C ALA A 106 -10.93 7.36 4.02
N THR A 107 -9.95 7.02 4.86
CA THR A 107 -9.99 5.80 5.68
C THR A 107 -9.24 5.94 7.00
N THR A 108 -9.18 4.86 7.78
CA THR A 108 -8.51 4.84 9.10
C THR A 108 -7.02 5.15 8.97
N GLY A 109 -6.55 6.15 9.74
CA GLY A 109 -5.14 6.60 9.72
C GLY A 109 -4.79 7.49 8.53
N SER A 110 -5.77 7.92 7.72
CA SER A 110 -5.54 8.73 6.52
C SER A 110 -5.49 10.25 6.74
N ALA A 111 -5.48 10.71 8.00
CA ALA A 111 -5.51 12.14 8.31
C ALA A 111 -4.25 12.90 7.83
N HIS A 112 -3.14 12.17 7.62
CA HIS A 112 -1.91 12.70 7.04
C HIS A 112 -1.73 12.30 5.56
N GLY A 113 -2.80 11.83 4.91
CA GLY A 113 -2.81 11.43 3.51
C GLY A 113 -2.54 12.58 2.55
N VAL A 114 -2.53 12.23 1.27
CA VAL A 114 -2.30 13.18 0.18
C VAL A 114 -3.58 13.96 -0.08
N THR A 115 -3.50 15.28 -0.11
CA THR A 115 -4.65 16.16 -0.40
C THR A 115 -4.84 16.38 -1.89
N ASP A 116 -3.74 16.44 -2.64
CA ASP A 116 -3.73 16.61 -4.10
C ASP A 116 -2.53 15.85 -4.69
N LEU A 117 -2.75 15.05 -5.73
CA LEU A 117 -1.70 14.36 -6.47
C LEU A 117 -0.65 15.31 -7.03
N ALA A 118 -1.01 16.56 -7.32
CA ALA A 118 -0.09 17.59 -7.77
C ALA A 118 1.03 17.86 -6.75
N HIS A 119 0.74 17.80 -5.44
CA HIS A 119 1.73 18.03 -4.38
C HIS A 119 2.82 16.96 -4.36
N ILE A 120 2.46 15.72 -4.70
CA ILE A 120 3.39 14.59 -4.67
C ILE A 120 3.92 14.23 -6.06
N ARG A 121 3.65 15.03 -7.10
CA ARG A 121 4.12 14.75 -8.46
C ARG A 121 5.63 14.48 -8.53
N PRO A 122 6.52 15.25 -7.86
CA PRO A 122 7.96 14.96 -7.85
C PRO A 122 8.29 13.58 -7.25
N VAL A 123 7.54 13.14 -6.23
CA VAL A 123 7.71 11.81 -5.61
C VAL A 123 7.28 10.73 -6.59
N LEU A 124 6.14 10.91 -7.28
CA LEU A 124 5.64 9.96 -8.28
C LEU A 124 6.60 9.81 -9.47
N GLU A 125 7.16 10.93 -9.95
CA GLU A 125 8.20 10.92 -10.99
C GLU A 125 9.44 10.15 -10.55
N ARG A 126 9.87 10.34 -9.28
CA ARG A 126 11.00 9.61 -8.71
C ARG A 126 10.72 8.12 -8.59
N MET A 127 9.53 7.75 -8.10
CA MET A 127 9.08 6.35 -8.01
C MET A 127 9.06 5.67 -9.38
N GLN A 128 8.56 6.36 -10.40
CA GLN A 128 8.62 5.88 -11.78
C GLN A 128 10.06 5.65 -12.23
N ALA A 129 10.96 6.61 -12.00
CA ALA A 129 12.36 6.53 -12.44
C ALA A 129 13.14 5.36 -11.78
N ILE A 130 12.83 5.02 -10.53
CA ILE A 130 13.48 3.93 -9.80
C ILE A 130 12.71 2.60 -9.88
N GLY A 131 11.53 2.60 -10.50
CA GLY A 131 10.67 1.42 -10.57
C GLY A 131 10.06 1.01 -9.22
N MET A 132 9.80 1.95 -8.32
CA MET A 132 9.10 1.68 -7.05
C MET A 132 7.58 1.63 -7.31
N PRO A 133 6.87 0.55 -6.94
CA PRO A 133 5.42 0.48 -7.11
C PRO A 133 4.66 1.49 -6.24
N LEU A 134 3.63 2.08 -6.83
CA LEU A 134 2.61 2.87 -6.15
C LEU A 134 1.40 1.98 -5.86
N LEU A 135 1.02 1.87 -4.60
CA LEU A 135 -0.20 1.21 -4.15
C LEU A 135 -1.26 2.29 -3.90
N ILE A 136 -2.47 2.14 -4.41
CA ILE A 136 -3.48 3.20 -4.35
C ILE A 136 -4.75 2.68 -3.68
N HIS A 137 -5.18 3.33 -2.60
CA HIS A 137 -6.57 3.28 -2.16
C HIS A 137 -7.37 4.30 -2.99
N GLY A 138 -8.10 3.81 -4.00
CA GLY A 138 -8.64 4.67 -5.06
C GLY A 138 -10.10 5.06 -4.85
N GLU A 139 -10.35 5.92 -3.86
CA GLU A 139 -11.67 6.53 -3.63
C GLU A 139 -11.51 8.05 -3.48
N VAL A 140 -12.41 8.84 -4.05
CA VAL A 140 -12.48 10.26 -3.68
C VAL A 140 -13.16 10.43 -2.33
N THR A 141 -12.94 11.56 -1.67
CA THR A 141 -13.49 11.84 -0.32
C THR A 141 -14.45 13.02 -0.28
N ASP A 142 -14.78 13.55 -1.46
CA ASP A 142 -15.74 14.64 -1.63
C ASP A 142 -17.08 14.32 -0.92
N HIS A 143 -17.62 15.30 -0.22
CA HIS A 143 -18.86 15.14 0.57
C HIS A 143 -20.12 15.11 -0.33
N ASP A 144 -20.03 15.62 -1.56
CA ASP A 144 -21.11 15.62 -2.54
C ASP A 144 -21.09 14.39 -3.46
N VAL A 145 -20.09 13.50 -3.33
CA VAL A 145 -20.02 12.22 -4.03
C VAL A 145 -20.53 11.10 -3.12
N ASP A 146 -21.54 10.37 -3.60
CA ASP A 146 -22.07 9.21 -2.89
C ASP A 146 -20.99 8.14 -2.68
N ILE A 147 -21.01 7.47 -1.53
CA ILE A 147 -19.98 6.51 -1.16
C ILE A 147 -19.80 5.38 -2.19
N PHE A 148 -20.89 4.95 -2.86
CA PHE A 148 -20.84 3.89 -3.87
C PHE A 148 -20.24 4.35 -5.20
N ASP A 149 -20.17 5.66 -5.44
CA ASP A 149 -19.62 6.24 -6.67
C ASP A 149 -18.15 6.66 -6.52
N ARG A 150 -17.61 6.67 -5.29
CA ARG A 150 -16.27 7.23 -5.00
C ARG A 150 -15.14 6.55 -5.75
N GLU A 151 -15.20 5.23 -5.92
CA GLU A 151 -14.18 4.45 -6.65
C GLU A 151 -14.22 4.77 -8.15
N ALA A 152 -15.41 4.77 -8.76
CA ALA A 152 -15.59 5.11 -10.17
C ALA A 152 -15.15 6.55 -10.47
N VAL A 153 -15.53 7.50 -9.61
CA VAL A 153 -15.12 8.91 -9.73
C VAL A 153 -13.60 9.07 -9.58
N PHE A 154 -12.95 8.29 -8.72
CA PHE A 154 -11.49 8.30 -8.59
C PHE A 154 -10.79 7.83 -9.87
N ILE A 155 -11.34 6.82 -10.56
CA ILE A 155 -10.80 6.35 -11.84
C ILE A 155 -10.74 7.50 -12.84
N ASP A 156 -11.86 8.18 -13.04
CA ASP A 156 -12.00 9.25 -14.03
C ASP A 156 -11.14 10.47 -13.68
N ARG A 157 -11.17 10.90 -12.43
CA ARG A 157 -10.54 12.17 -12.00
C ARG A 157 -9.05 12.05 -11.73
N ALA A 158 -8.57 10.88 -11.30
CA ALA A 158 -7.22 10.72 -10.78
C ALA A 158 -6.44 9.59 -11.47
N LEU A 159 -6.97 8.36 -11.47
CA LEU A 159 -6.20 7.20 -11.91
C LEU A 159 -5.92 7.19 -13.42
N ALA A 160 -6.95 7.43 -14.25
CA ALA A 160 -6.79 7.44 -15.70
C ALA A 160 -5.84 8.56 -16.18
N PRO A 161 -5.92 9.81 -15.67
CA PRO A 161 -4.90 10.82 -15.91
C PRO A 161 -3.49 10.40 -15.48
N LEU A 162 -3.35 9.80 -14.29
CA LEU A 162 -2.05 9.38 -13.77
C LEU A 162 -1.39 8.31 -14.65
N VAL A 163 -2.14 7.27 -15.04
CA VAL A 163 -1.65 6.21 -15.94
C VAL A 163 -1.21 6.78 -17.29
N ARG A 164 -1.97 7.71 -17.85
CA ARG A 164 -1.63 8.38 -19.11
C ARG A 164 -0.36 9.23 -18.99
N ASP A 165 -0.24 9.98 -17.92
CA ASP A 165 0.85 10.97 -17.74
C ASP A 165 2.14 10.31 -17.23
N MET A 166 2.07 9.14 -16.59
CA MET A 166 3.18 8.39 -16.03
C MET A 166 3.15 6.90 -16.44
N PRO A 167 3.31 6.59 -17.74
CA PRO A 167 3.09 5.24 -18.27
C PRO A 167 4.11 4.19 -17.80
N ALA A 168 5.23 4.61 -17.19
CA ALA A 168 6.22 3.68 -16.63
C ALA A 168 6.06 3.50 -15.11
N LEU A 169 5.16 4.25 -14.46
CA LEU A 169 4.88 4.08 -13.04
C LEU A 169 4.09 2.78 -12.84
N LYS A 170 4.64 1.85 -12.05
CA LYS A 170 3.95 0.62 -11.69
C LYS A 170 2.89 0.93 -10.64
N ILE A 171 1.64 0.65 -10.93
CA ILE A 171 0.50 0.96 -10.05
C ILE A 171 -0.25 -0.33 -9.68
N VAL A 172 -0.62 -0.44 -8.41
CA VAL A 172 -1.60 -1.41 -7.92
C VAL A 172 -2.85 -0.64 -7.50
N PHE A 173 -3.98 -0.92 -8.14
CA PHE A 173 -5.27 -0.46 -7.69
C PHE A 173 -5.76 -1.42 -6.60
N GLU A 174 -5.58 -1.02 -5.35
CA GLU A 174 -5.84 -1.88 -4.20
C GLU A 174 -7.32 -2.16 -4.04
N HIS A 175 -7.64 -3.37 -3.57
CA HIS A 175 -8.96 -3.81 -3.10
C HIS A 175 -10.15 -3.24 -3.92
N ILE A 176 -10.08 -3.33 -5.25
CA ILE A 176 -11.15 -2.89 -6.15
C ILE A 176 -12.49 -3.50 -5.75
N THR A 177 -13.56 -2.72 -5.87
CA THR A 177 -14.90 -3.12 -5.42
C THR A 177 -15.96 -3.03 -6.51
N THR A 178 -15.65 -2.38 -7.63
CA THR A 178 -16.60 -2.07 -8.71
C THR A 178 -16.27 -2.79 -10.03
N ALA A 179 -17.28 -2.92 -10.90
CA ALA A 179 -17.08 -3.47 -12.24
C ALA A 179 -16.24 -2.53 -13.12
N GLU A 180 -16.40 -1.23 -12.89
CA GLU A 180 -15.64 -0.14 -13.50
C GLU A 180 -14.15 -0.28 -13.22
N ALA A 181 -13.77 -0.52 -11.96
CA ALA A 181 -12.37 -0.75 -11.59
C ALA A 181 -11.81 -2.05 -12.19
N ALA A 182 -12.60 -3.13 -12.18
CA ALA A 182 -12.19 -4.39 -12.79
C ALA A 182 -11.96 -4.24 -14.31
N GLN A 183 -12.85 -3.53 -15.00
CA GLN A 183 -12.73 -3.24 -16.43
C GLN A 183 -11.53 -2.34 -16.71
N PHE A 184 -11.34 -1.28 -15.92
CA PHE A 184 -10.19 -0.38 -16.05
C PHE A 184 -8.87 -1.12 -15.92
N VAL A 185 -8.74 -2.02 -14.93
CA VAL A 185 -7.52 -2.83 -14.74
C VAL A 185 -7.31 -3.83 -15.88
N ALA A 186 -8.38 -4.41 -16.43
CA ALA A 186 -8.29 -5.34 -17.56
C ALA A 186 -7.85 -4.66 -18.87
N ASP A 187 -8.23 -3.40 -19.05
CA ASP A 187 -7.92 -2.60 -20.24
C ASP A 187 -6.62 -1.76 -20.12
N ALA A 188 -6.05 -1.69 -18.91
CA ALA A 188 -4.83 -0.93 -18.65
C ALA A 188 -3.63 -1.48 -19.46
N PRO A 189 -2.73 -0.60 -19.95
CA PRO A 189 -1.60 -0.97 -20.83
C PRO A 189 -0.53 -1.84 -20.18
#